data_AF-A0A091LD13-F1
#
_entry.id   AF-A0A091LD13-F1
#
_cell.length_a   1.000
_cell.length_b   1.000
_cell.length_c   1.000
_cell.angle_alpha   90.00
_cell.angle_beta   90.00
_cell.angle_gamma   90.00
#
_symmetry.space_group_name_H-M   'P 1'
#
loop_
_entity.id
_entity.type
_entity.pdbx_description
1 polymer ?
#
loop_
_entity_poly.entity_id
_entity_poly.type
_entity_poly.pdbx_seq_one_letter_code
_entity_poly.pdbx_strand_id
1 'polypeptide(L)' 'MPCSSLCVPSCGVAAPAPLADTANEPCVRQCPDSTGVIPPPASVV' A
#
# COMPACT_ATOMS: atom_id res chain seq x y z
N MET A 1 -17.64 -11.74 6.56
CA MET A 1 -16.45 -12.40 5.97
C MET A 1 -15.25 -11.48 6.24
N PRO A 2 -14.20 -11.92 6.95
CA PRO A 2 -13.04 -11.07 7.24
C PRO A 2 -12.24 -10.79 5.96
N CYS A 3 -11.75 -9.56 5.81
CA CYS A 3 -11.05 -9.10 4.62
C CYS A 3 -9.76 -9.89 4.34
N SER A 4 -9.10 -10.40 5.39
CA SER A 4 -7.94 -11.28 5.31
C SER A 4 -8.20 -12.61 4.58
N SER A 5 -9.43 -13.13 4.62
CA SER A 5 -9.80 -14.37 3.92
C SER A 5 -9.82 -14.21 2.40
N LEU A 6 -9.98 -12.97 1.90
CA LEU A 6 -9.98 -12.64 0.47
C LEU A 6 -8.59 -12.24 -0.04
N CYS A 7 -7.66 -11.97 0.87
CA CYS A 7 -6.32 -11.49 0.55
C CYS A 7 -5.36 -12.68 0.38
N VAL A 8 -5.45 -13.35 -0.77
CA VAL A 8 -4.46 -14.38 -1.15
C VAL A 8 -3.34 -13.69 -1.91
N PRO A 9 -2.09 -13.68 -1.41
CA PRO A 9 -0.98 -13.06 -2.12
C PRO A 9 -0.74 -13.79 -3.44
N SER A 10 -1.05 -13.13 -4.56
CA SER A 10 -1.02 -13.72 -5.91
C SER A 10 0.38 -14.10 -6.40
N CYS A 11 1.43 -13.57 -5.78
CA CYS A 11 2.82 -13.72 -6.23
C CYS A 11 3.75 -14.36 -5.19
N GLY A 12 3.23 -14.94 -4.10
CA GLY A 12 4.06 -15.52 -3.02
C GLY A 12 4.90 -14.50 -2.24
N VAL A 13 4.83 -13.22 -2.60
CA VAL A 13 5.36 -12.10 -1.82
C VAL A 13 4.44 -11.89 -0.62
N ALA A 14 5.02 -11.82 0.57
CA ALA A 14 4.26 -11.50 1.78
C ALA A 14 3.55 -10.16 1.59
N ALA A 15 2.23 -10.20 1.43
CA ALA A 15 1.40 -9.02 1.43
C ALA A 15 1.17 -8.60 2.90
N PRO A 16 1.18 -7.29 3.20
CA PRO A 16 0.76 -6.82 4.51
C PRO A 16 -0.68 -7.27 4.83
N ALA A 17 -0.96 -7.54 6.10
CA ALA A 17 -2.33 -7.83 6.52
C ALA A 17 -3.25 -6.65 6.16
N PRO A 18 -4.47 -6.90 5.65
CA PRO A 18 -5.42 -5.84 5.34
C PRO A 18 -5.84 -5.11 6.63
N LEU A 19 -6.00 -3.78 6.57
CA LEU A 19 -6.48 -2.99 7.71
C LEU A 19 -8.01 -3.02 7.86
N ALA A 20 -8.74 -3.32 6.78
CA ALA A 20 -10.19 -3.34 6.81
C ALA A 20 -10.71 -4.62 7.45
N ASP A 21 -11.70 -4.51 8.34
CA ASP A 21 -12.35 -5.66 8.98
C ASP A 21 -13.28 -6.42 8.02
N THR A 22 -13.87 -5.70 7.06
CA THR A 22 -14.82 -6.25 6.09
C THR A 22 -14.45 -5.89 4.66
N ALA A 23 -14.92 -6.68 3.69
CA ALA A 23 -14.61 -6.50 2.27
C ALA A 23 -15.16 -5.20 1.65
N ASN A 24 -16.14 -4.56 2.28
CA ASN A 24 -16.80 -3.35 1.78
C ASN A 24 -16.33 -2.07 2.49
N GLU A 25 -15.47 -2.20 3.50
CA GLU A 25 -14.86 -1.06 4.18
C GLU A 25 -13.65 -0.56 3.39
N PRO A 26 -13.38 0.76 3.37
CA PRO A 26 -12.22 1.30 2.70
C PRO A 26 -10.95 0.76 3.35
N CYS A 27 -10.08 0.15 2.54
CA CYS A 27 -8.71 -0.15 2.94
C CYS A 27 -7.91 1.17 3.01
N VAL A 28 -8.08 1.93 4.10
CA VAL A 28 -7.29 3.13 4.36
C VAL A 28 -5.83 2.72 4.36
N ARG A 29 -5.05 3.33 3.46
CA ARG A 29 -3.74 2.80 3.07
C ARG A 29 -2.79 2.85 4.26
N GLN A 30 -2.11 1.73 4.47
CA GLN A 30 -1.07 1.50 5.49
C GLN A 30 0.15 2.42 5.36
N CYS A 31 0.28 3.11 4.22
CA CYS A 31 1.43 3.94 3.94
C CYS A 31 1.17 5.35 4.46
N PRO A 32 2.06 5.90 5.31
CA PRO A 32 2.03 7.33 5.61
C PRO A 32 2.15 8.13 4.30
N ASP A 33 1.77 9.41 4.36
CA ASP A 33 2.03 10.33 3.27
C ASP A 33 3.51 10.25 2.88
N SER A 34 3.76 10.02 1.59
CA SER A 34 5.12 9.96 1.08
C SER A 34 5.76 11.33 1.25
N THR A 35 6.83 11.42 2.04
CA THR A 35 7.60 12.65 2.24
C THR A 35 8.68 12.84 1.18
N GLY A 36 8.76 11.95 0.20
CA GLY A 36 9.77 11.99 -0.86
C GLY A 36 9.62 13.23 -1.75
N VAL A 37 10.63 14.09 -1.73
CA VAL A 37 10.77 15.19 -2.69
C VAL A 37 11.74 14.75 -3.78
N ILE A 38 11.28 14.73 -5.04
CA ILE A 38 12.15 14.46 -6.20
C ILE A 38 12.75 15.81 -6.65
N PRO A 39 14.08 15.99 -6.58
CA PRO A 39 14.70 17.24 -6.98
C PRO A 39 14.67 17.41 -8.51
N PRO A 40 14.70 18.65 -9.02
CA PRO A 40 14.89 18.90 -10.44
C PRO A 40 16.24 18.33 -10.91
N PRO A 41 16.39 17.98 -12.20
CA PRO A 41 17.66 17.54 -12.76
C PRO A 41 18.75 18.60 -12.55
N ALA A 42 19.98 18.17 -12.28
CA ALA A 42 21.10 19.08 -12.13
C ALA A 42 21.34 19.86 -13.43
N SER A 43 21.44 21.19 -13.35
CA SER A 43 21.83 22.01 -14.49
C SER A 43 23.30 21.72 -14.81
N VAL A 44 23.59 21.34 -16.05
CA VAL A 44 24.96 21.33 -16.56
C VAL A 44 25.37 22.76 -16.90
N VAL A 45 26.58 23.16 -16.50
CA VAL A 45 27.21 24.46 -16.82
C VAL A 45 28.26 24.23 -17.90
#